data_AF-A0A847CCV0-F1
#
_entry.id   AF-A0A847CCV0-F1
#
_cell.length_a   1.000
_cell.length_b   1.000
_cell.length_c   1.000
_cell.angle_alpha   90.00
_cell.angle_beta   90.00
_cell.angle_gamma   90.00
#
_symmetry.space_group_name_H-M   'P 1'
#
loop_
_entity.id
_entity.type
_entity.pdbx_description
1 polymer ?
#
loop_
_entity_poly.entity_id
_entity_poly.type
_entity_poly.pdbx_seq_one_letter_code
_entity_poly.pdbx_strand_id
1 'polypeptide(L)'
;MSNENNNQRDPLLCHWADLMADKIIRDKGDLDLYTCASGITPSGTVHLGNFREIITVDLVVRALKSRGKNVRFIYSWDDYDVFRKVPANMPNPEILENYLRFPITKVPDTTGRNENYARHHEVDIEQQLPRVGIAPEFLYQADRYRANRYAEGMKKALQNKNVIKECLNEYRDEEHKMKDSDVYWPVSIFCGKCNKDTTEIVDYDGEYGITYKCECGNTETVDIRTFKGAKLGWR
;
A
#
# COMPACT_ATOMS: atom_id res chain seq x y z
N MET A 1 34.15 34.01 28.08
CA MET A 1 34.73 32.88 27.31
C MET A 1 33.61 32.34 26.45
N SER A 2 33.87 32.34 25.16
CA SER A 2 32.92 32.32 24.04
C SER A 2 32.07 31.05 23.99
N ASN A 3 30.76 31.26 23.83
CA ASN A 3 29.85 30.29 23.22
C ASN A 3 30.28 30.08 21.76
N GLU A 4 31.10 29.07 21.51
CA GLU A 4 31.36 28.61 20.15
C GLU A 4 30.18 27.75 19.70
N ASN A 5 29.28 28.40 18.96
CA ASN A 5 28.31 27.77 18.08
C ASN A 5 29.01 26.72 17.23
N ASN A 6 28.82 25.45 17.56
CA ASN A 6 29.31 24.32 16.79
C ASN A 6 28.41 24.10 15.55
N ASN A 7 28.32 25.14 14.71
CA ASN A 7 27.58 25.16 13.46
C ASN A 7 28.55 25.08 12.28
N GLN A 8 29.58 24.23 12.39
CA GLN A 8 30.34 23.79 11.23
C GLN A 8 29.42 22.88 10.42
N ARG A 9 28.71 23.46 9.43
CA ARG A 9 28.08 22.66 8.38
C ARG A 9 29.18 21.84 7.73
N ASP A 10 29.11 20.53 7.87
CA ASP A 10 29.96 19.61 7.13
C ASP A 10 29.82 19.96 5.63
N PRO A 11 30.91 20.36 4.94
CA PRO A 11 30.87 20.72 3.53
C PRO A 11 30.40 19.57 2.62
N LEU A 12 30.29 18.33 3.13
CA LEU A 12 29.69 17.18 2.45
C LEU A 12 28.15 17.20 2.42
N LEU A 13 27.48 18.09 3.14
CA LEU A 13 26.00 18.17 3.20
C LEU A 13 25.41 19.17 2.19
N CYS A 14 25.81 19.07 0.92
CA CYS A 14 25.34 19.99 -0.12
C CYS A 14 23.99 19.59 -0.73
N HIS A 15 23.58 18.31 -0.60
CA HIS A 15 22.39 17.77 -1.26
C HIS A 15 21.28 17.40 -0.25
N TRP A 16 20.02 17.58 -0.64
CA TRP A 16 18.86 17.38 0.25
C TRP A 16 18.73 15.94 0.78
N ALA A 17 19.21 14.95 0.01
CA ALA A 17 19.16 13.55 0.41
C ALA A 17 20.11 13.26 1.59
N ASP A 18 21.25 13.94 1.63
CA ASP A 18 22.21 13.85 2.74
C ASP A 18 21.63 14.45 4.02
N LEU A 19 21.01 15.63 3.91
CA LEU A 19 20.29 16.26 5.03
C LEU A 19 19.18 15.35 5.57
N MET A 20 18.49 14.63 4.68
CA MET A 20 17.45 13.69 5.08
C MET A 20 18.03 12.44 5.76
N ALA A 21 19.11 11.88 5.24
CA ALA A 21 19.79 10.73 5.86
C ALA A 21 20.27 11.05 7.28
N ASP A 22 20.88 12.22 7.50
CA ASP A 22 21.29 12.65 8.85
C ASP A 22 20.11 12.86 9.78
N LYS A 23 19.03 13.45 9.26
CA LYS A 23 17.79 13.59 10.03
C LYS A 23 17.24 12.23 10.44
N ILE A 24 17.21 11.26 9.52
CA ILE A 24 16.72 9.90 9.81
C ILE A 24 17.58 9.24 10.89
N ILE A 25 18.91 9.27 10.77
CA ILE A 25 19.82 8.66 11.75
C ILE A 25 19.65 9.33 13.13
N ARG A 26 19.54 10.66 13.18
CA ARG A 26 19.34 11.40 14.43
C ARG A 26 18.00 11.08 15.08
N ASP A 27 16.92 11.08 14.29
CA ASP A 27 15.56 10.96 14.82
C ASP A 27 15.19 9.51 15.15
N LYS A 28 15.77 8.53 14.44
CA LYS A 28 15.52 7.09 14.65
C LYS A 28 16.58 6.40 15.53
N GLY A 29 17.72 7.05 15.74
CA GLY A 29 18.89 6.44 16.37
C GLY A 29 19.64 5.52 15.40
N ASP A 30 20.75 4.96 15.87
CA ASP A 30 21.56 4.05 15.05
C ASP A 30 20.96 2.63 15.02
N LEU A 31 20.34 2.29 13.89
CA LEU A 31 19.68 0.99 13.69
C LEU A 31 20.59 0.00 12.95
N ASP A 32 20.46 -1.28 13.30
CA ASP A 32 21.11 -2.40 12.56
C ASP A 32 20.64 -2.50 11.11
N LEU A 33 19.40 -2.05 10.84
CA LEU A 33 18.81 -2.02 9.51
C LEU A 33 17.81 -0.87 9.39
N TYR A 34 18.02 0.00 8.40
CA TYR A 34 17.04 0.99 7.97
C TYR A 34 16.20 0.39 6.84
N THR A 35 14.87 0.41 6.97
CA THR A 35 13.97 0.04 5.88
C THR A 35 13.35 1.29 5.29
N CYS A 36 13.68 1.59 4.03
CA CYS A 36 13.05 2.64 3.25
C CYS A 36 12.00 2.01 2.32
N ALA A 37 10.86 2.67 2.16
CA ALA A 37 9.74 2.14 1.40
C ALA A 37 9.21 3.18 0.41
N SER A 38 8.79 2.69 -0.75
CA SER A 38 7.92 3.36 -1.71
C SER A 38 6.86 2.35 -2.17
N GLY A 39 5.78 2.79 -2.78
CA GLY A 39 4.79 1.87 -3.31
C GLY A 39 3.78 2.53 -4.23
N ILE A 40 3.06 1.72 -4.99
CA ILE A 40 1.98 2.20 -5.84
C ILE A 40 0.97 1.09 -6.13
N THR A 41 -0.27 1.51 -6.37
CA THR A 41 -1.30 0.69 -7.00
C THR A 41 -1.06 0.58 -8.52
N PRO A 42 -0.90 -0.62 -9.11
CA PRO A 42 -0.74 -0.80 -10.56
C PRO A 42 -2.07 -0.72 -11.32
N SER A 43 -2.85 0.35 -11.10
CA SER A 43 -4.18 0.55 -11.71
C SER A 43 -4.16 1.27 -13.06
N GLY A 44 -2.99 1.36 -13.70
CA GLY A 44 -2.80 2.03 -14.99
C GLY A 44 -1.33 2.32 -15.27
N THR A 45 -1.08 2.99 -16.40
CA THR A 45 0.27 3.31 -16.84
C THR A 45 1.01 4.13 -15.78
N VAL A 46 2.13 3.61 -15.31
CA VAL A 46 2.97 4.30 -14.34
C VAL A 46 3.78 5.40 -15.05
N HIS A 47 3.52 6.66 -14.70
CA HIS A 47 4.14 7.82 -15.33
C HIS A 47 5.31 8.39 -14.51
N LEU A 48 6.02 9.38 -15.07
CA LEU A 48 7.20 9.99 -14.43
C LEU A 48 6.91 10.60 -13.04
N GLY A 49 5.67 11.06 -12.81
CA GLY A 49 5.23 11.50 -11.48
C GLY A 49 5.31 10.41 -10.41
N ASN A 50 5.02 9.15 -10.75
CA ASN A 50 5.13 8.01 -9.84
C ASN A 50 6.60 7.63 -9.64
N PHE A 51 7.38 7.66 -10.74
CA PHE A 51 8.81 7.45 -10.68
C PHE A 51 9.52 8.44 -9.74
N ARG A 52 9.01 9.68 -9.63
CA ARG A 52 9.54 10.69 -8.70
C ARG A 52 9.56 10.18 -7.26
N GLU A 53 8.56 9.42 -6.81
CA GLU A 53 8.58 8.83 -5.48
C GLU A 53 9.72 7.81 -5.34
N ILE A 54 9.83 6.90 -6.32
CA ILE A 54 10.84 5.83 -6.35
C ILE A 54 12.25 6.42 -6.26
N ILE A 55 12.58 7.37 -7.12
CA ILE A 55 13.91 7.98 -7.15
C ILE A 55 14.17 8.84 -5.91
N THR A 56 13.15 9.48 -5.34
CA THR A 56 13.30 10.23 -4.08
C THR A 56 13.74 9.29 -2.95
N VAL A 57 13.10 8.13 -2.83
CA VAL A 57 13.47 7.13 -1.82
C VAL A 57 14.84 6.52 -2.11
N ASP A 58 15.15 6.20 -3.37
CA ASP A 58 16.47 5.67 -3.77
C ASP A 58 17.62 6.64 -3.41
N LEU A 59 17.44 7.95 -3.63
CA LEU A 59 18.45 8.95 -3.27
C LEU A 59 18.72 8.99 -1.76
N VAL A 60 17.68 8.87 -0.93
CA VAL A 60 17.83 8.76 0.52
C VAL A 60 18.48 7.44 0.92
N VAL A 61 18.13 6.33 0.26
CA VAL A 61 18.76 5.01 0.47
C VAL A 61 20.26 5.08 0.18
N ARG A 62 20.67 5.72 -0.91
CA ARG A 62 22.10 5.92 -1.24
C ARG A 62 22.79 6.79 -0.22
N ALA A 63 22.16 7.88 0.23
CA ALA A 63 22.71 8.77 1.25
C ALA A 63 22.87 8.09 2.63
N LEU A 64 21.97 7.17 2.99
CA LEU A 64 22.14 6.33 4.18
C LEU A 64 23.27 5.31 3.99
N LYS A 65 23.35 4.65 2.83
CA LYS A 65 24.42 3.69 2.51
C LYS A 65 25.80 4.35 2.48
N SER A 66 25.93 5.58 1.96
CA SER A 66 27.20 6.32 1.94
C SER A 66 27.73 6.64 3.35
N ARG A 67 26.86 6.64 4.37
CA ARG A 67 27.19 6.78 5.80
C ARG A 67 27.46 5.43 6.48
N GLY A 68 27.65 4.37 5.71
CA GLY A 68 27.93 3.03 6.23
C GLY A 68 26.71 2.34 6.87
N LYS A 69 25.49 2.85 6.67
CA LYS A 69 24.28 2.21 7.21
C LYS A 69 23.84 1.03 6.35
N ASN A 70 23.33 -0.01 7.01
CA ASN A 70 22.66 -1.12 6.34
C ASN A 70 21.23 -0.70 5.99
N VAL A 71 20.87 -0.78 4.70
CA VAL A 71 19.60 -0.25 4.20
C VAL A 71 18.92 -1.26 3.29
N ARG A 72 17.67 -1.58 3.61
CA ARG A 72 16.74 -2.32 2.77
C ARG A 72 15.79 -1.34 2.09
N PHE A 73 15.73 -1.37 0.76
CA PHE A 73 14.76 -0.60 0.00
C PHE A 73 13.67 -1.54 -0.49
N ILE A 74 12.45 -1.38 0.02
CA ILE A 74 11.28 -2.12 -0.45
C ILE A 74 10.41 -1.26 -1.37
N TYR A 75 9.84 -1.89 -2.38
CA TYR A 75 8.83 -1.29 -3.24
C TYR A 75 7.56 -2.14 -3.19
N SER A 76 6.47 -1.57 -2.67
CA SER A 76 5.21 -2.29 -2.52
C SER A 76 4.29 -2.05 -3.71
N TRP A 77 3.89 -3.13 -4.38
CA TRP A 77 2.81 -3.14 -5.35
C TRP A 77 1.49 -3.37 -4.62
N ASP A 78 0.63 -2.36 -4.57
CA ASP A 78 -0.73 -2.46 -4.01
C ASP A 78 -1.70 -3.07 -5.05
N ASP A 79 -1.28 -4.18 -5.65
CA ASP A 79 -1.96 -4.98 -6.68
C ASP A 79 -3.24 -5.69 -6.20
N TYR A 80 -3.47 -5.68 -4.89
CA TYR A 80 -4.70 -6.12 -4.25
C TYR A 80 -5.72 -5.00 -3.99
N ASP A 81 -5.49 -3.82 -4.58
CA ASP A 81 -6.50 -2.79 -4.65
C ASP A 81 -7.65 -3.12 -5.59
N VAL A 82 -8.72 -2.38 -5.40
CA VAL A 82 -9.97 -2.51 -6.13
C VAL A 82 -9.83 -1.78 -7.45
N PHE A 83 -10.22 -2.42 -8.54
CA PHE A 83 -10.33 -1.78 -9.84
C PHE A 83 -11.55 -0.86 -9.88
N ARG A 84 -11.34 0.43 -9.59
CA ARG A 84 -12.42 1.41 -9.38
C ARG A 84 -12.92 2.07 -10.66
N LYS A 85 -12.07 2.18 -11.67
CA LYS A 85 -12.36 2.86 -12.94
C LYS A 85 -11.49 2.30 -14.05
N VAL A 86 -11.97 2.39 -15.28
CA VAL A 86 -11.19 2.06 -16.47
C VAL A 86 -10.41 3.31 -16.92
N PRO A 87 -9.07 3.27 -17.01
CA PRO A 87 -8.32 4.39 -17.55
C PRO A 87 -8.58 4.58 -19.05
N ALA A 88 -8.74 5.83 -19.48
CA ALA A 88 -9.12 6.17 -20.86
C ALA A 88 -8.11 5.74 -21.93
N ASN A 89 -6.84 5.53 -21.54
CA ASN A 89 -5.77 5.10 -22.44
C ASN A 89 -5.61 3.57 -22.54
N MET A 90 -6.49 2.80 -21.90
CA MET A 90 -6.41 1.33 -21.96
C MET A 90 -7.15 0.77 -23.18
N PRO A 91 -6.60 -0.25 -23.84
CA PRO A 91 -7.28 -0.92 -24.95
C PRO A 91 -8.45 -1.77 -24.44
N ASN A 92 -9.47 -1.93 -25.29
CA ASN A 92 -10.68 -2.72 -25.04
C ASN A 92 -11.37 -2.34 -23.72
N PRO A 93 -11.74 -1.06 -23.52
CA PRO A 93 -12.33 -0.59 -22.26
C PRO A 93 -13.61 -1.35 -21.88
N GLU A 94 -14.41 -1.78 -22.86
CA GLU A 94 -15.62 -2.58 -22.66
C GLU A 94 -15.34 -3.93 -21.97
N ILE A 95 -14.17 -4.54 -22.19
CA ILE A 95 -13.78 -5.75 -21.48
C ILE A 95 -13.47 -5.39 -20.02
N LEU A 96 -12.73 -4.31 -19.79
CA LEU A 96 -12.30 -3.88 -18.46
C LEU A 96 -13.47 -3.44 -17.57
N GLU A 97 -14.50 -2.82 -18.15
CA GLU A 97 -15.71 -2.39 -17.43
C GLU A 97 -16.41 -3.55 -16.70
N ASN A 98 -16.35 -4.77 -17.26
CA ASN A 98 -16.92 -5.97 -16.63
C ASN A 98 -16.21 -6.37 -15.31
N TYR A 99 -14.97 -5.89 -15.12
CA TYR A 99 -14.14 -6.19 -13.96
C TYR A 99 -14.07 -5.04 -12.94
N LEU A 100 -14.93 -4.02 -13.07
CA LEU A 100 -15.07 -3.02 -12.02
C LEU A 100 -15.42 -3.68 -10.68
N ARG A 101 -14.79 -3.18 -9.61
CA ARG A 101 -14.90 -3.66 -8.23
C ARG A 101 -14.17 -4.99 -7.92
N PHE A 102 -13.54 -5.63 -8.90
CA PHE A 102 -12.65 -6.76 -8.66
C PHE A 102 -11.30 -6.29 -8.11
N PRO A 103 -10.49 -7.16 -7.45
CA PRO A 103 -9.09 -6.85 -7.22
C PRO A 103 -8.35 -6.71 -8.57
N ILE A 104 -7.38 -5.80 -8.67
CA ILE A 104 -6.71 -5.50 -9.95
C ILE A 104 -6.02 -6.75 -10.54
N THR A 105 -5.46 -7.62 -9.69
CA THR A 105 -4.93 -8.93 -10.11
C THR A 105 -5.93 -9.89 -10.75
N LYS A 106 -7.24 -9.63 -10.69
CA LYS A 106 -8.29 -10.40 -11.39
C LYS A 106 -8.76 -9.76 -12.69
N VAL A 107 -8.33 -8.54 -12.99
CA VAL A 107 -8.65 -7.84 -14.24
C VAL A 107 -7.72 -8.39 -15.34
N PRO A 108 -8.23 -8.73 -16.54
CA PRO A 108 -7.41 -9.27 -17.61
C PRO A 108 -6.47 -8.20 -18.20
N ASP A 109 -5.30 -8.62 -18.66
CA ASP A 109 -4.46 -7.79 -19.54
C ASP A 109 -5.05 -7.79 -20.96
N THR A 110 -5.62 -6.66 -21.38
CA THR A 110 -6.23 -6.52 -22.71
C THR A 110 -5.23 -6.43 -23.85
N THR A 111 -3.92 -6.34 -23.58
CA THR A 111 -2.87 -6.46 -24.60
C THR A 111 -2.37 -7.89 -24.79
N GLY A 112 -2.74 -8.82 -23.89
CA GLY A 112 -2.30 -10.22 -23.93
C GLY A 112 -0.81 -10.45 -23.67
N ARG A 113 -0.13 -9.50 -23.01
CA ARG A 113 1.32 -9.57 -22.76
C ARG A 113 1.66 -10.28 -21.46
N ASN A 114 0.82 -10.10 -20.44
CA ASN A 114 1.00 -10.65 -19.10
C ASN A 114 -0.26 -11.34 -18.60
N GLU A 115 -0.14 -12.02 -17.45
CA GLU A 115 -1.22 -12.81 -16.84
C GLU A 115 -2.46 -12.00 -16.45
N ASN A 116 -2.28 -10.74 -16.05
CA ASN A 116 -3.35 -9.85 -15.61
C ASN A 116 -2.93 -8.38 -15.74
N TYR A 117 -3.90 -7.50 -15.53
CA TYR A 117 -3.76 -6.05 -15.64
C TYR A 117 -2.70 -5.46 -14.69
N ALA A 118 -2.63 -5.93 -13.43
CA ALA A 118 -1.63 -5.46 -12.48
C ALA A 118 -0.22 -5.81 -12.99
N ARG A 119 0.00 -7.08 -13.32
CA ARG A 119 1.30 -7.58 -13.79
C ARG A 119 1.78 -6.86 -15.04
N HIS A 120 0.87 -6.46 -15.93
CA HIS A 120 1.19 -5.63 -17.09
C HIS A 120 1.97 -4.37 -16.71
N HIS A 121 1.42 -3.57 -15.79
CA HIS A 121 2.05 -2.30 -15.39
C HIS A 121 3.25 -2.51 -14.47
N GLU A 122 3.24 -3.56 -13.65
CA GLU A 122 4.37 -3.91 -12.79
C GLU A 122 5.62 -4.24 -13.61
N VAL A 123 5.49 -5.11 -14.63
CA VAL A 123 6.60 -5.52 -15.51
C VAL A 123 7.23 -4.32 -16.19
N ASP A 124 6.43 -3.34 -16.62
CA ASP A 124 6.96 -2.14 -17.29
C ASP A 124 7.95 -1.40 -16.40
N ILE A 125 7.60 -1.21 -15.12
CA ILE A 125 8.45 -0.52 -14.16
C ILE A 125 9.62 -1.38 -13.73
N GLU A 126 9.40 -2.65 -13.42
CA GLU A 126 10.46 -3.57 -13.02
C GLU A 126 11.56 -3.70 -14.09
N GLN A 127 11.21 -3.58 -15.37
CA GLN A 127 12.18 -3.54 -16.46
C GLN A 127 12.88 -2.17 -16.61
N GLN A 128 12.21 -1.06 -16.28
CA GLN A 128 12.82 0.27 -16.40
C GLN A 128 13.77 0.61 -15.23
N LEU A 129 13.45 0.21 -13.99
CA LEU A 129 14.22 0.62 -12.81
C LEU A 129 15.71 0.21 -12.86
N PRO A 130 16.08 -1.02 -13.27
CA PRO A 130 17.49 -1.39 -13.40
C PRO A 130 18.26 -0.55 -14.42
N ARG A 131 17.59 -0.05 -15.48
CA ARG A 131 18.22 0.78 -16.52
C ARG A 131 18.67 2.14 -15.98
N VAL A 132 18.04 2.61 -14.90
CA VAL A 132 18.41 3.84 -14.19
C VAL A 132 19.15 3.54 -12.87
N GLY A 133 19.59 2.29 -12.68
CA GLY A 133 20.41 1.87 -11.55
C GLY A 133 19.64 1.73 -10.23
N ILE A 134 18.31 1.59 -10.27
CA ILE A 134 17.45 1.44 -9.10
C ILE A 134 17.01 -0.03 -8.98
N ALA A 135 17.20 -0.62 -7.80
CA ALA A 135 16.92 -2.04 -7.55
C ALA A 135 16.32 -2.26 -6.14
N PRO A 136 15.02 -1.98 -5.94
CA PRO A 136 14.33 -2.30 -4.70
C PRO A 136 13.96 -3.79 -4.62
N GLU A 137 13.61 -4.24 -3.42
CA GLU A 137 12.90 -5.50 -3.20
C GLU A 137 11.41 -5.29 -3.45
N PHE A 138 10.87 -5.89 -4.51
CA PHE A 138 9.45 -5.82 -4.83
C PHE A 138 8.61 -6.69 -3.90
N LEU A 139 7.54 -6.11 -3.35
CA LEU A 139 6.56 -6.78 -2.50
C LEU A 139 5.18 -6.67 -3.12
N TYR A 140 4.50 -7.80 -3.32
CA TYR A 140 3.15 -7.85 -3.90
C TYR A 140 2.12 -8.04 -2.80
N GLN A 141 1.19 -7.09 -2.67
CA GLN A 141 0.19 -7.16 -1.59
C GLN A 141 -0.78 -8.31 -1.81
N ALA A 142 -1.16 -8.63 -3.05
CA ALA A 142 -2.10 -9.70 -3.33
C ALA A 142 -1.58 -11.05 -2.84
N ASP A 143 -0.30 -11.34 -3.07
CA ASP A 143 0.33 -12.55 -2.55
C ASP A 143 0.43 -12.55 -1.02
N ARG A 144 0.79 -11.42 -0.42
CA ARG A 144 0.93 -11.30 1.04
C ARG A 144 -0.41 -11.45 1.77
N TYR A 145 -1.47 -10.83 1.25
CA TYR A 145 -2.84 -10.98 1.77
C TYR A 145 -3.35 -12.41 1.57
N ARG A 146 -3.18 -13.01 0.38
CA ARG A 146 -3.63 -14.39 0.12
C ARG A 146 -2.84 -15.46 0.87
N ALA A 147 -1.62 -15.14 1.31
CA ALA A 147 -0.83 -15.95 2.22
C ALA A 147 -1.16 -15.67 3.70
N ASN A 148 -2.17 -14.85 3.98
CA ASN A 148 -2.70 -14.51 5.31
C ASN A 148 -1.64 -13.91 6.26
N ARG A 149 -0.58 -13.29 5.70
CA ARG A 149 0.53 -12.71 6.47
C ARG A 149 0.10 -11.57 7.40
N TYR A 150 -1.03 -10.96 7.09
CA TYR A 150 -1.56 -9.81 7.81
C TYR A 150 -2.73 -10.15 8.74
N ALA A 151 -3.06 -11.43 8.95
CA ALA A 151 -4.21 -11.84 9.76
C ALA A 151 -4.17 -11.26 11.19
N GLU A 152 -3.01 -11.32 11.86
CA GLU A 152 -2.85 -10.72 13.19
C GLU A 152 -2.99 -9.20 13.18
N GLY A 153 -2.47 -8.54 12.14
CA GLY A 153 -2.62 -7.09 11.97
C GLY A 153 -4.09 -6.69 11.76
N MET A 154 -4.82 -7.46 10.94
CA MET A 154 -6.25 -7.29 10.70
C MET A 154 -7.07 -7.50 11.98
N LYS A 155 -6.79 -8.57 12.74
CA LYS A 155 -7.42 -8.79 14.07
C LYS A 155 -7.17 -7.59 14.99
N LYS A 156 -5.92 -7.15 15.12
CA LYS A 156 -5.59 -6.00 15.97
C LYS A 156 -6.34 -4.75 15.53
N ALA A 157 -6.42 -4.48 14.23
CA ALA A 157 -7.17 -3.34 13.70
C ALA A 157 -8.66 -3.44 14.04
N LEU A 158 -9.28 -4.60 13.80
CA LEU A 158 -10.69 -4.87 14.12
C LEU A 158 -11.01 -4.68 15.61
N GLN A 159 -10.16 -5.20 16.50
CA GLN A 159 -10.30 -5.04 17.95
C GLN A 159 -10.14 -3.57 18.40
N ASN A 160 -9.45 -2.74 17.61
CA ASN A 160 -9.22 -1.33 17.89
C ASN A 160 -10.00 -0.40 16.94
N LYS A 161 -11.05 -0.89 16.27
CA LYS A 161 -11.77 -0.13 15.24
C LYS A 161 -12.31 1.22 15.71
N ASN A 162 -12.74 1.32 16.97
CA ASN A 162 -13.23 2.58 17.54
C ASN A 162 -12.11 3.60 17.71
N VAL A 163 -10.93 3.18 18.16
CA VAL A 163 -9.75 4.05 18.27
C VAL A 163 -9.34 4.55 16.88
N ILE A 164 -9.31 3.66 15.88
CA ILE A 164 -8.99 4.06 14.50
C ILE A 164 -10.04 5.05 13.98
N LYS A 165 -11.33 4.80 14.23
CA LYS A 165 -12.43 5.71 13.88
C LYS A 165 -12.23 7.10 14.48
N GLU A 166 -11.89 7.19 15.76
CA GLU A 166 -11.62 8.45 16.46
C GLU A 166 -10.44 9.20 15.84
N CYS A 167 -9.31 8.52 15.62
CA CYS A 167 -8.15 9.12 14.95
C CYS A 167 -8.49 9.62 13.54
N LEU A 168 -9.28 8.88 12.77
CA LEU A 168 -9.71 9.31 11.45
C LEU A 168 -10.65 10.52 11.52
N ASN A 169 -11.54 10.57 12.51
CA ASN A 169 -12.46 11.67 12.71
C ASN A 169 -11.76 12.97 13.12
N GLU A 170 -10.62 12.91 13.80
CA GLU A 170 -9.82 14.10 14.15
C GLU A 170 -9.44 14.94 12.91
N TYR A 171 -9.19 14.27 11.78
CA TYR A 171 -8.77 14.91 10.53
C TYR A 171 -9.89 15.05 9.49
N ARG A 172 -11.11 14.59 9.79
CA ARG A 172 -12.27 14.79 8.91
C ARG A 172 -12.94 16.11 9.23
N ASP A 173 -13.43 16.77 8.20
CA ASP A 173 -14.35 17.89 8.39
C ASP A 173 -15.67 17.41 9.04
N GLU A 174 -16.44 18.35 9.59
CA GLU A 174 -17.66 18.04 10.34
C GLU A 174 -18.72 17.30 9.49
N GLU A 175 -18.77 17.51 8.18
CA GLU A 175 -19.74 16.83 7.31
C GLU A 175 -19.38 15.36 7.06
N HIS A 176 -18.08 15.03 7.07
CA HIS A 176 -17.59 13.68 6.77
C HIS A 176 -17.20 12.86 8.01
N LYS A 177 -17.28 13.44 9.21
CA LYS A 177 -17.08 12.71 10.47
C LYS A 177 -18.10 11.58 10.60
N MET A 178 -17.60 10.39 10.96
CA MET A 178 -18.46 9.27 11.32
C MET A 178 -19.10 9.58 12.67
N LYS A 179 -20.42 9.46 12.74
CA LYS A 179 -21.20 9.63 13.98
C LYS A 179 -20.90 8.49 14.93
N ASP A 180 -21.13 8.67 16.22
CA ASP A 180 -20.91 7.61 17.22
C ASP A 180 -21.69 6.33 16.92
N SER A 181 -22.89 6.46 16.34
CA SER A 181 -23.72 5.35 15.88
C SER A 181 -23.14 4.54 14.71
N ASP A 182 -22.21 5.11 13.94
CA ASP A 182 -21.67 4.48 12.75
C ASP A 182 -20.62 3.43 13.12
N VAL A 183 -20.68 2.25 12.52
CA VAL A 183 -19.68 1.20 12.73
C VAL A 183 -18.57 1.37 11.68
N TYR A 184 -17.35 1.63 12.14
CA TYR A 184 -16.17 1.64 11.27
C TYR A 184 -15.54 0.25 11.21
N TRP A 185 -15.27 -0.23 10.01
CA TRP A 185 -14.54 -1.48 9.78
C TRP A 185 -13.20 -1.17 9.08
N PRO A 186 -12.04 -1.41 9.73
CA PRO A 186 -10.72 -1.17 9.14
C PRO A 186 -10.30 -2.24 8.13
N VAL A 187 -11.23 -3.07 7.67
CA VAL A 187 -11.00 -4.13 6.70
C VAL A 187 -12.04 -4.07 5.60
N SER A 188 -11.68 -4.56 4.43
CA SER A 188 -12.54 -4.70 3.26
C SER A 188 -12.51 -6.15 2.80
N ILE A 189 -13.63 -6.63 2.26
CA ILE A 189 -13.78 -8.01 1.84
C ILE A 189 -14.08 -8.07 0.34
N PHE A 190 -13.26 -8.78 -0.43
CA PHE A 190 -13.65 -9.29 -1.74
C PHE A 190 -14.51 -10.53 -1.55
N CYS A 191 -15.71 -10.51 -2.13
CA CYS A 191 -16.68 -11.57 -1.94
C CYS A 191 -16.17 -12.94 -2.45
N GLY A 192 -16.24 -14.00 -1.63
CA GLY A 192 -15.83 -15.35 -2.00
C GLY A 192 -16.58 -15.93 -3.22
N LYS A 193 -17.78 -15.42 -3.52
CA LYS A 193 -18.60 -15.85 -4.67
C LYS A 193 -18.33 -15.06 -5.95
N CYS A 194 -18.35 -13.72 -5.89
CA CYS A 194 -18.28 -12.88 -7.10
C CYS A 194 -16.96 -12.11 -7.26
N ASN A 195 -16.05 -12.19 -6.28
CA ASN A 195 -14.75 -11.49 -6.24
C ASN A 195 -14.81 -9.96 -6.21
N LYS A 196 -15.99 -9.35 -6.06
CA LYS A 196 -16.14 -7.89 -5.95
C LYS A 196 -16.04 -7.44 -4.49
N ASP A 197 -15.57 -6.22 -4.27
CA ASP A 197 -15.56 -5.54 -2.96
C ASP A 197 -16.88 -4.80 -2.65
N THR A 198 -17.98 -5.15 -3.32
CA THR A 198 -19.31 -4.62 -3.02
C THR A 198 -19.93 -5.35 -1.84
N THR A 199 -19.18 -5.38 -0.74
CA THR A 199 -19.50 -6.09 0.50
C THR A 199 -19.71 -5.12 1.64
N GLU A 200 -20.59 -5.53 2.56
CA GLU A 200 -20.86 -4.86 3.81
C GLU A 200 -20.60 -5.84 4.95
N ILE A 201 -19.72 -5.48 5.88
CA ILE A 201 -19.44 -6.28 7.07
C ILE A 201 -20.56 -6.05 8.08
N VAL A 202 -21.20 -7.14 8.48
CA VAL A 202 -22.35 -7.12 9.38
C VAL A 202 -22.01 -7.60 10.78
N ASP A 203 -20.97 -8.42 10.94
CA ASP A 203 -20.57 -8.96 12.24
C ASP A 203 -19.08 -9.33 12.30
N TYR A 204 -18.54 -9.34 13.51
CA TYR A 204 -17.17 -9.75 13.84
C TYR A 204 -17.17 -10.47 15.19
N ASP A 205 -16.57 -11.67 15.23
CA ASP A 205 -16.58 -12.55 16.42
C ASP A 205 -15.66 -12.09 17.57
N GLY A 206 -14.92 -10.99 17.38
CA GLY A 206 -13.93 -10.49 18.34
C GLY A 206 -12.52 -11.06 18.15
N GLU A 207 -12.36 -12.02 17.25
CA GLU A 207 -11.11 -12.74 17.00
C GLU A 207 -10.74 -12.73 15.50
N TYR A 208 -11.16 -13.72 14.71
CA TYR A 208 -10.76 -13.87 13.30
C TYR A 208 -11.94 -14.02 12.34
N GLY A 209 -13.15 -14.23 12.86
CA GLY A 209 -14.36 -14.47 12.09
C GLY A 209 -15.08 -13.17 11.72
N ILE A 210 -15.27 -12.94 10.42
CA ILE A 210 -16.01 -11.80 9.88
C ILE A 210 -17.22 -12.32 9.12
N THR A 211 -18.40 -11.79 9.38
CA THR A 211 -19.59 -12.04 8.56
C THR A 211 -19.87 -10.83 7.69
N TYR A 212 -20.08 -11.06 6.39
CA TYR A 212 -20.39 -9.98 5.45
C TYR A 212 -21.53 -10.37 4.52
N LYS A 213 -22.19 -9.36 3.95
CA LYS A 213 -23.19 -9.47 2.87
C LYS A 213 -22.65 -8.82 1.60
N CYS A 214 -22.96 -9.37 0.44
CA CYS A 214 -22.57 -8.83 -0.86
C CYS A 214 -23.80 -8.50 -1.69
N GLU A 215 -23.70 -7.47 -2.52
CA GLU A 215 -24.73 -7.10 -3.51
C GLU A 215 -25.12 -8.25 -4.46
N CYS A 216 -24.25 -9.24 -4.68
CA CYS A 216 -24.59 -10.44 -5.46
C CYS A 216 -25.51 -11.45 -4.73
N GLY A 217 -25.99 -11.10 -3.53
CA GLY A 217 -26.81 -11.95 -2.68
C GLY A 217 -26.05 -12.96 -1.83
N ASN A 218 -24.71 -12.95 -1.85
CA ASN A 218 -23.91 -13.83 -0.99
C ASN A 218 -23.87 -13.29 0.44
N THR A 219 -24.02 -14.16 1.42
CA THR A 219 -23.74 -13.88 2.83
C THR A 219 -22.90 -15.04 3.34
N GLU A 220 -21.72 -14.75 3.89
CA GLU A 220 -20.82 -15.78 4.42
C GLU A 220 -20.06 -15.25 5.63
N THR A 221 -19.68 -16.19 6.50
CA THR A 221 -18.78 -15.97 7.62
C THR A 221 -17.42 -16.56 7.26
N VAL A 222 -16.36 -15.76 7.35
CA VAL A 222 -15.01 -16.12 6.91
C VAL A 222 -14.02 -15.96 8.04
N ASP A 223 -13.03 -16.86 8.09
CA ASP A 223 -11.88 -16.74 8.99
C ASP A 223 -10.70 -16.11 8.25
N ILE A 224 -10.28 -14.90 8.65
CA ILE A 224 -9.23 -14.12 7.98
C ILE A 224 -7.84 -14.79 7.97
N ARG A 225 -7.62 -15.87 8.72
CA ARG A 225 -6.37 -16.65 8.69
C ARG A 225 -6.32 -17.63 7.54
N THR A 226 -7.46 -17.90 6.91
CA THR A 226 -7.59 -18.86 5.80
C THR A 226 -8.23 -18.24 4.57
N PHE A 227 -9.11 -17.27 4.79
CA PHE A 227 -9.84 -16.58 3.74
C PHE A 227 -8.97 -15.54 3.04
N LYS A 228 -8.87 -15.72 1.72
CA LYS A 228 -7.96 -14.96 0.86
C LYS A 228 -8.52 -13.63 0.37
N GLY A 229 -9.77 -13.32 0.71
CA GLY A 229 -10.50 -12.13 0.24
C GLY A 229 -10.47 -10.94 1.19
N ALA A 230 -9.84 -11.06 2.37
CA ALA A 230 -9.78 -9.99 3.36
C ALA A 230 -8.54 -9.11 3.16
N LYS A 231 -8.72 -7.78 3.25
CA LYS A 231 -7.64 -6.80 3.26
C LYS A 231 -7.90 -5.70 4.28
N LEU A 232 -6.85 -5.01 4.73
CA LEU A 232 -7.01 -3.77 5.48
C LEU A 232 -7.52 -2.64 4.56
N GLY A 233 -8.24 -1.70 5.16
CA GLY A 233 -8.41 -0.37 4.56
C GLY A 233 -7.05 0.30 4.36
N TRP A 234 -6.96 1.22 3.40
CA TRP A 234 -5.68 1.89 3.08
C TRP A 234 -5.16 2.81 4.20
N ARG A 235 -6.04 3.32 5.06
CA ARG A 235 -5.71 4.27 6.12
C ARG A 235 -5.41 3.58 7.44
#